data_AF-A0A4Z1PFK7-F1
#
_entry.id   AF-A0A4Z1PFK7-F1
#
_cell.length_a   1.000
_cell.length_b   1.000
_cell.length_c   1.000
_cell.angle_alpha   90.00
_cell.angle_beta   90.00
_cell.angle_gamma   90.00
#
_symmetry.space_group_name_H-M   'P 1'
#
loop_
_entity.id
_entity.type
_entity.pdbx_description
1 polymer ?
#
loop_
_entity_poly.entity_id
_entity_poly.type
_entity_poly.pdbx_seq_one_letter_code
_entity_poly.pdbx_strand_id
1 'polypeptide(L)'
;MTLPLPQINEQAMSDNSRLGHARSADYVFRIPTPPRVVIPALNAWNNHKSSWHPGNIIHDPDPAVNVDFLQETDYVGELARPVVSGGGWTYANRRQAQSVLSYLYLGPQNAARDKDYLQREGITMILAIEHKTPSGSMLTKGPMKVADELGIAKAKVEVAHNQELISLFPTTTRIINSHLRELHNRKTLNPQGGIPDGKVLVFCESGNEKSAGVVAAYLMDTYTDTDYVKAAQICNQRRFCCSFDDSMKQLLKTYGELVTAKRDISKLNNQPIHNQGHPVTSPFFGSPGLVSPQPLQPGSYFAPILNNGRKREREIEQEDVDMDDGDGDETMADDQDRFSGRGFVPFR
;
A
#
# COMPACT_ATOMS: atom_id res chain seq x y z
N MET A 1 -23.52 76.45 -7.47
CA MET A 1 -22.22 75.87 -7.08
C MET A 1 -22.44 74.40 -6.75
N THR A 2 -22.11 73.52 -7.69
CA THR A 2 -22.20 72.06 -7.55
C THR A 2 -20.78 71.51 -7.54
N LEU A 3 -20.38 70.90 -6.42
CA LEU A 3 -19.07 70.26 -6.27
C LEU A 3 -18.99 69.02 -7.19
N PRO A 4 -17.87 68.76 -7.87
CA PRO A 4 -17.73 67.57 -8.71
C PRO A 4 -17.51 66.32 -7.85
N LEU A 5 -18.12 65.21 -8.27
CA LEU A 5 -17.96 63.88 -7.67
C LEU A 5 -16.51 63.38 -7.82
N PRO A 6 -15.99 62.61 -6.84
CA PRO A 6 -14.65 62.04 -6.94
C PRO A 6 -14.62 60.96 -8.02
N GLN A 7 -13.66 61.04 -8.94
CA GLN A 7 -13.38 59.98 -9.89
C GLN A 7 -12.84 58.75 -9.15
N ILE A 8 -13.60 57.67 -9.17
CA ILE A 8 -13.13 56.35 -8.75
C ILE A 8 -12.20 55.87 -9.87
N ASN A 9 -10.91 55.77 -9.56
CA ASN A 9 -9.92 55.22 -10.48
C ASN A 9 -10.06 53.69 -10.44
N GLU A 10 -10.72 53.10 -11.44
CA GLU A 10 -10.76 51.65 -11.60
C GLU A 10 -9.39 51.18 -12.09
N GLN A 11 -8.54 50.73 -11.16
CA GLN A 11 -7.33 49.98 -11.50
C GLN A 11 -7.70 48.51 -11.69
N ALA A 12 -7.39 47.96 -12.86
CA ALA A 12 -7.44 46.52 -13.09
C ALA A 12 -6.36 45.84 -12.23
N MET A 13 -6.66 44.66 -11.69
CA MET A 13 -5.73 43.86 -10.87
C MET A 13 -4.41 43.51 -11.60
N SER A 14 -4.39 43.63 -12.94
CA SER A 14 -3.20 43.45 -13.79
C SER A 14 -2.18 44.60 -13.70
N ASP A 15 -2.59 45.80 -13.27
CA ASP A 15 -1.76 47.00 -13.34
C ASP A 15 -0.89 47.18 -12.09
N ASN A 16 -1.07 46.32 -11.10
CA ASN A 16 -0.29 46.34 -9.87
C ASN A 16 1.01 45.54 -10.07
N SER A 17 1.97 46.16 -10.76
CA SER A 17 3.32 45.63 -11.05
C SER A 17 4.17 45.29 -9.81
N ARG A 18 3.68 45.55 -8.59
CA ARG A 18 4.30 45.15 -7.32
C ARG A 18 3.92 43.75 -6.83
N LEU A 19 2.92 43.12 -7.43
CA LEU A 19 2.60 41.71 -7.23
C LEU A 19 3.02 40.93 -8.47
N GLY A 20 4.33 40.93 -8.74
CA GLY A 20 4.88 40.11 -9.80
C GLY A 20 4.55 38.65 -9.52
N HIS A 21 3.61 38.08 -10.28
CA HIS A 21 3.54 36.64 -10.44
C HIS A 21 4.89 36.20 -10.98
N ALA A 22 5.75 35.67 -10.09
CA ALA A 22 7.02 35.09 -10.48
C ALA A 22 6.73 34.05 -11.58
N ARG A 23 7.32 34.24 -12.77
CA ARG A 23 7.16 33.29 -13.88
C ARG A 23 7.55 31.90 -13.38
N SER A 24 6.58 30.99 -13.31
CA SER A 24 6.78 29.67 -12.70
C SER A 24 7.49 28.67 -13.61
N ALA A 25 7.62 28.96 -14.91
CA ALA A 25 8.49 28.27 -15.87
C ALA A 25 8.49 29.02 -17.22
N ASP A 26 9.48 28.75 -18.06
CA ASP A 26 9.46 29.19 -19.46
C ASP A 26 8.36 28.46 -20.24
N TYR A 27 7.71 29.17 -21.17
CA TYR A 27 6.72 28.57 -22.07
C TYR A 27 7.41 27.56 -22.99
N VAL A 28 6.97 26.30 -22.92
CA VAL A 28 7.45 25.22 -23.79
C VAL A 28 6.31 24.80 -24.72
N PHE A 29 6.59 24.65 -26.02
CA PHE A 29 5.66 24.13 -27.04
C PHE A 29 5.40 22.61 -26.89
N ARG A 30 5.18 22.15 -25.66
CA ARG A 30 4.75 20.77 -25.37
C ARG A 30 3.70 20.80 -24.29
N ILE A 31 2.82 19.81 -24.32
CA ILE A 31 1.87 19.59 -23.24
C ILE A 31 2.67 19.40 -21.93
N PRO A 32 2.30 20.09 -20.83
CA PRO A 32 2.97 19.93 -19.55
C PRO A 32 3.01 18.45 -19.16
N THR A 33 4.19 17.95 -18.79
CA THR A 33 4.31 16.60 -18.24
C THR A 33 3.55 16.54 -16.92
N PRO A 34 2.75 15.49 -16.66
CA PRO A 34 2.08 15.33 -15.37
C PRO A 34 3.09 15.41 -14.22
N PRO A 35 2.73 16.08 -13.11
CA PRO A 35 3.62 16.21 -11.97
C PRO A 35 3.95 14.81 -11.42
N ARG A 36 5.23 14.46 -11.37
CA ARG A 36 5.66 13.17 -10.83
C ARG A 36 5.78 13.24 -9.32
N VAL A 37 5.36 12.17 -8.65
CA VAL A 37 5.65 11.96 -7.25
C VAL A 37 7.13 11.53 -7.13
N VAL A 38 7.96 12.42 -6.60
CA VAL A 38 9.39 12.15 -6.41
C VAL A 38 9.59 11.54 -5.04
N ILE A 39 10.05 10.28 -5.02
CA ILE A 39 10.57 9.63 -3.81
C ILE A 39 12.09 9.76 -3.89
N PRO A 40 12.72 10.55 -3.00
CA PRO A 40 14.16 10.69 -3.00
C PRO A 40 14.84 9.33 -2.86
N ALA A 41 15.91 9.13 -3.63
CA ALA A 41 16.75 7.95 -3.50
C ALA A 41 17.34 7.89 -2.07
N LEU A 42 17.69 6.67 -1.64
CA LEU A 42 18.22 6.40 -0.30
C LEU A 42 19.69 6.85 -0.12
N ASN A 43 20.21 7.75 -0.97
CA ASN A 43 21.61 8.11 -1.01
C ASN A 43 22.05 8.97 0.19
N ALA A 44 22.78 8.33 1.10
CA ALA A 44 23.94 8.73 1.94
C ALA A 44 24.08 10.15 2.53
N TRP A 45 23.55 11.23 1.95
CA TRP A 45 23.83 12.61 2.37
C TRP A 45 23.00 13.07 3.59
N ASN A 46 22.01 12.28 4.04
CA ASN A 46 21.18 12.61 5.21
C ASN A 46 20.91 11.41 6.15
N ASN A 47 21.73 10.36 6.08
CA ASN A 47 21.58 9.17 6.93
C ASN A 47 21.83 9.41 8.42
N HIS A 48 22.21 10.63 8.83
CA HIS A 48 22.36 10.98 10.23
C HIS A 48 21.05 11.41 10.92
N LYS A 49 19.94 11.58 10.18
CA LYS A 49 18.68 12.11 10.76
C LYS A 49 17.40 11.37 10.38
N SER A 50 17.40 10.49 9.37
CA SER A 50 16.22 9.68 9.09
C SER A 50 16.18 8.52 10.07
N SER A 51 15.54 8.73 11.22
CA SER A 51 15.11 7.62 12.04
C SER A 51 14.13 6.80 11.21
N TRP A 52 14.54 5.60 10.81
CA TRP A 52 13.71 4.65 10.06
C TRP A 52 12.49 4.16 10.86
N HIS A 53 12.20 4.76 12.02
CA HIS A 53 11.03 4.44 12.81
C HIS A 53 9.75 4.82 12.05
N PRO A 54 8.79 3.90 11.94
CA PRO A 54 7.50 4.21 11.34
C PRO A 54 6.64 5.11 12.26
N GLY A 55 7.03 5.30 13.52
CA GLY A 55 6.29 6.03 14.55
C GLY A 55 5.61 5.07 15.52
N ASN A 56 4.63 5.58 16.27
CA ASN A 56 3.81 4.76 17.16
C ASN A 56 2.67 4.12 16.39
N ILE A 57 2.12 3.05 16.95
CA ILE A 57 0.91 2.44 16.43
C ILE A 57 -0.27 3.39 16.66
N ILE A 58 -1.13 3.45 15.66
CA ILE A 58 -2.37 4.20 15.73
C ILE A 58 -3.42 3.29 16.35
N HIS A 59 -3.95 3.76 17.49
CA HIS A 59 -5.00 3.06 18.20
C HIS A 59 -6.26 2.91 17.34
N ASP A 60 -6.69 1.67 17.15
CA ASP A 60 -7.98 1.32 16.53
C ASP A 60 -9.00 0.97 17.64
N PRO A 61 -10.17 1.62 17.71
CA PRO A 61 -11.19 1.30 18.70
C PRO A 61 -11.84 -0.09 18.50
N ASP A 62 -11.75 -0.72 17.33
CA ASP A 62 -12.29 -2.06 17.08
C ASP A 62 -11.35 -3.12 17.70
N PRO A 63 -11.76 -3.82 18.78
CA PRO A 63 -10.91 -4.79 19.46
C PRO A 63 -10.55 -6.01 18.59
N ALA A 64 -11.28 -6.26 17.50
CA ALA A 64 -10.99 -7.35 16.58
C ALA A 64 -9.79 -7.07 15.66
N VAL A 65 -9.36 -5.81 15.55
CA VAL A 65 -8.29 -5.36 14.65
C VAL A 65 -7.29 -4.43 15.34
N ASN A 66 -7.55 -4.02 16.59
CA ASN A 66 -6.61 -3.26 17.38
C ASN A 66 -5.28 -4.03 17.47
N VAL A 67 -4.15 -3.34 17.28
CA VAL A 67 -2.81 -3.95 17.33
C VAL A 67 -1.89 -3.23 18.31
N ASP A 68 -2.45 -2.58 19.35
CA ASP A 68 -1.68 -1.78 20.31
C ASP A 68 -0.63 -2.60 21.08
N PHE A 69 -0.84 -3.91 21.22
CA PHE A 69 0.14 -4.81 21.82
C PHE A 69 1.47 -4.86 21.06
N LEU A 70 1.49 -4.47 19.78
CA LEU A 70 2.71 -4.38 18.99
C LEU A 70 3.52 -3.11 19.32
N GLN A 71 3.02 -2.18 20.16
CA GLN A 71 3.74 -0.95 20.53
C GLN A 71 5.08 -1.25 21.23
N GLU A 72 5.19 -2.39 21.89
CA GLU A 72 6.41 -2.86 22.56
C GLU A 72 7.40 -3.58 21.61
N THR A 73 7.05 -3.75 20.34
CA THR A 73 7.93 -4.42 19.37
C THR A 73 9.14 -3.55 19.06
N ASP A 74 10.34 -4.13 19.13
CA ASP A 74 11.57 -3.43 18.74
C ASP A 74 11.66 -3.25 17.21
N TYR A 75 11.11 -2.13 16.75
CA TYR A 75 11.19 -1.70 15.35
C TYR A 75 12.59 -1.24 14.97
N VAL A 76 13.28 -0.58 15.91
CA VAL A 76 14.57 0.07 15.64
C VAL A 76 15.64 -1.00 15.41
N GLY A 77 15.68 -2.04 16.25
CA GLY A 77 16.56 -3.17 16.06
C GLY A 77 16.28 -3.91 14.76
N GLU A 78 15.01 -4.16 14.43
CA GLU A 78 14.67 -4.87 13.20
C GLU A 78 15.06 -4.07 11.94
N LEU A 79 14.79 -2.76 11.91
CA LEU A 79 15.12 -1.89 10.78
C LEU A 79 16.62 -1.57 10.70
N ALA A 80 17.34 -1.58 11.82
CA ALA A 80 18.80 -1.45 11.87
C ALA A 80 19.53 -2.73 11.45
N ARG A 81 18.88 -3.90 11.50
CA ARG A 81 19.48 -5.14 11.01
C ARG A 81 19.79 -5.00 9.52
N PRO A 82 21.01 -5.37 9.09
CA PRO A 82 21.30 -5.45 7.67
C PRO A 82 20.36 -6.48 7.04
N VAL A 83 19.71 -6.08 5.95
CA VAL A 83 18.74 -6.91 5.21
C VAL A 83 19.32 -8.25 4.77
N VAL A 84 20.65 -8.33 4.62
CA VAL A 84 21.37 -9.56 4.32
C VAL A 84 22.50 -9.72 5.33
N SER A 85 22.44 -10.80 6.12
CA SER A 85 23.53 -11.18 7.02
C SER A 85 24.74 -11.64 6.19
N GLY A 86 25.85 -10.89 6.25
CA GLY A 86 27.16 -11.40 5.86
C GLY A 86 27.69 -11.11 4.44
N GLY A 87 27.35 -10.00 3.78
CA GLY A 87 28.07 -9.64 2.53
C GLY A 87 27.43 -8.63 1.58
N GLY A 88 26.26 -8.08 1.93
CA GLY A 88 25.52 -7.19 1.04
C GLY A 88 24.48 -7.94 0.20
N TRP A 89 23.63 -7.17 -0.47
CA TRP A 89 22.54 -7.71 -1.27
C TRP A 89 23.06 -8.36 -2.56
N THR A 90 22.61 -9.58 -2.86
CA THR A 90 22.89 -10.27 -4.12
C THR A 90 21.63 -10.41 -4.96
N TYR A 91 21.78 -10.58 -6.27
CA TYR A 91 20.64 -10.77 -7.16
C TYR A 91 19.76 -11.97 -6.80
N ALA A 92 20.34 -13.04 -6.21
CA ALA A 92 19.60 -14.21 -5.78
C ALA A 92 18.58 -13.90 -4.66
N ASN A 93 18.86 -12.90 -3.83
CA ASN A 93 17.97 -12.51 -2.72
C ASN A 93 16.59 -12.03 -3.20
N ARG A 94 16.44 -11.61 -4.47
CA ARG A 94 15.13 -11.25 -5.05
C ARG A 94 14.09 -12.38 -4.96
N ARG A 95 14.55 -13.63 -4.91
CA ARG A 95 13.71 -14.85 -4.88
C ARG A 95 13.25 -15.22 -3.48
N GLN A 96 13.82 -14.61 -2.45
CA GLN A 96 13.47 -14.83 -1.04
C GLN A 96 12.51 -13.74 -0.57
N ALA A 97 11.71 -14.03 0.45
CA ALA A 97 10.99 -12.99 1.18
C ALA A 97 11.91 -12.30 2.20
N GLN A 98 11.62 -11.04 2.52
CA GLN A 98 12.35 -10.26 3.51
C GLN A 98 11.39 -9.71 4.56
N SER A 99 11.86 -9.67 5.80
CA SER A 99 11.21 -9.00 6.92
C SER A 99 11.21 -7.49 6.68
N VAL A 100 10.02 -6.90 6.56
CA VAL A 100 9.83 -5.43 6.56
C VAL A 100 9.68 -4.94 7.99
N LEU A 101 8.94 -5.68 8.82
CA LEU A 101 8.83 -5.54 10.26
C LEU A 101 8.95 -6.93 10.90
N SER A 102 9.16 -7.00 12.22
CA SER A 102 9.35 -8.27 12.96
C SER A 102 8.24 -9.31 12.73
N TYR A 103 7.03 -8.85 12.38
CA TYR A 103 5.84 -9.64 12.11
C TYR A 103 5.33 -9.55 10.66
N LEU A 104 5.96 -8.75 9.79
CA LEU A 104 5.46 -8.49 8.43
C LEU A 104 6.55 -8.71 7.39
N TYR A 105 6.33 -9.69 6.52
CA TYR A 105 7.25 -10.13 5.48
C TYR A 105 6.69 -9.79 4.10
N LEU A 106 7.58 -9.48 3.18
CA LEU A 106 7.28 -9.17 1.79
C LEU A 106 8.12 -10.06 0.87
N GLY A 107 7.50 -10.72 -0.09
CA GLY A 107 8.26 -11.56 -1.01
C GLY A 107 7.51 -12.02 -2.27
N PRO A 108 8.22 -12.79 -3.12
CA PRO A 108 7.64 -13.41 -4.30
C PRO A 108 6.87 -14.68 -3.94
N GLN A 109 6.05 -15.15 -4.87
CA GLN A 109 5.29 -16.39 -4.74
C GLN A 109 6.17 -17.60 -4.39
N ASN A 110 7.39 -17.68 -4.91
CA ASN A 110 8.28 -18.82 -4.65
C ASN A 110 8.64 -18.96 -3.17
N ALA A 111 8.83 -17.84 -2.46
CA ALA A 111 9.07 -17.87 -1.03
C ALA A 111 7.85 -18.39 -0.25
N ALA A 112 6.64 -18.14 -0.74
CA ALA A 112 5.41 -18.67 -0.15
C ALA A 112 5.15 -20.16 -0.48
N ARG A 113 5.93 -20.76 -1.38
CA ARG A 113 5.91 -22.22 -1.66
C ARG A 113 6.97 -22.99 -0.88
N ASP A 114 7.94 -22.29 -0.29
CA ASP A 114 9.05 -22.88 0.42
C ASP A 114 8.64 -23.20 1.86
N LYS A 115 8.34 -24.48 2.12
CA LYS A 115 7.91 -24.97 3.43
C LYS A 115 8.95 -24.72 4.52
N ASP A 116 10.21 -25.01 4.20
CA ASP A 116 11.32 -24.92 5.14
C ASP A 116 11.56 -23.46 5.52
N TYR A 117 11.43 -22.54 4.54
CA TYR A 117 11.47 -21.11 4.80
C TYR A 117 10.33 -20.66 5.72
N LEU A 118 9.08 -21.02 5.41
CA LEU A 118 7.92 -20.60 6.21
C LEU A 118 8.01 -21.10 7.65
N GLN A 119 8.46 -22.35 7.85
CA GLN A 119 8.65 -22.92 9.18
C GLN A 119 9.81 -22.26 9.93
N ARG A 120 10.97 -22.08 9.28
CA ARG A 120 12.16 -21.47 9.89
C ARG A 120 11.91 -20.04 10.35
N GLU A 121 11.25 -19.24 9.52
CA GLU A 121 10.91 -17.84 9.87
C GLU A 121 9.72 -17.76 10.84
N GLY A 122 8.97 -18.86 11.01
CA GLY A 122 7.78 -18.92 11.87
C GLY A 122 6.61 -18.14 11.29
N ILE A 123 6.40 -18.18 9.98
CA ILE A 123 5.27 -17.52 9.32
C ILE A 123 3.97 -18.22 9.74
N THR A 124 3.00 -17.45 10.24
CA THR A 124 1.70 -17.97 10.71
C THR A 124 0.53 -17.61 9.82
N MET A 125 0.72 -16.69 8.86
CA MET A 125 -0.23 -16.44 7.78
C MET A 125 0.47 -16.08 6.46
N ILE A 126 -0.10 -16.55 5.35
CA ILE A 126 0.23 -16.04 4.01
C ILE A 126 -0.94 -15.21 3.45
N LEU A 127 -0.64 -14.05 2.88
CA LEU A 127 -1.59 -13.16 2.22
C LEU A 127 -1.19 -12.97 0.76
N ALA A 128 -1.99 -13.53 -0.14
CA ALA A 128 -1.76 -13.43 -1.57
C ALA A 128 -2.49 -12.24 -2.18
N ILE A 129 -1.76 -11.43 -2.96
CA ILE A 129 -2.31 -10.36 -3.79
C ILE A 129 -2.14 -10.76 -5.25
N GLU A 130 -3.25 -11.11 -5.91
CA GLU A 130 -3.23 -11.63 -7.28
C GLU A 130 -4.12 -10.84 -8.23
N HIS A 131 -3.83 -10.92 -9.52
CA HIS A 131 -4.69 -10.33 -10.53
C HIS A 131 -5.91 -11.21 -10.76
N LYS A 132 -7.09 -10.60 -10.89
CA LYS A 132 -8.29 -11.31 -11.30
C LYS A 132 -8.12 -11.72 -12.76
N THR A 133 -8.09 -13.02 -13.01
CA THR A 133 -7.99 -13.58 -14.37
C THR A 133 -9.22 -14.45 -14.64
N PRO A 134 -9.78 -14.44 -15.87
CA PRO A 134 -10.99 -15.20 -16.19
C PRO A 134 -10.87 -16.70 -15.87
N SER A 135 -9.67 -17.26 -16.03
CA SER A 135 -9.38 -18.68 -15.78
C SER A 135 -8.97 -18.99 -14.34
N GLY A 136 -8.93 -17.97 -13.47
CA GLY A 136 -8.34 -18.05 -12.14
C GLY A 136 -6.81 -18.14 -12.19
N SER A 137 -6.15 -17.45 -11.27
CA SER A 137 -4.68 -17.45 -11.22
C SER A 137 -4.17 -18.77 -10.62
N MET A 138 -3.27 -19.46 -11.32
CA MET A 138 -2.56 -20.62 -10.74
C MET A 138 -1.47 -20.19 -9.74
N LEU A 139 -1.18 -18.89 -9.67
CA LEU A 139 -0.13 -18.33 -8.83
C LEU A 139 -0.28 -18.79 -7.38
N THR A 140 -1.51 -18.71 -6.87
CA THR A 140 -1.84 -18.94 -5.47
C THR A 140 -2.09 -20.40 -5.13
N LYS A 141 -2.33 -21.30 -6.10
CA LYS A 141 -2.61 -22.71 -5.80
C LYS A 141 -1.50 -23.39 -5.01
N GLY A 142 -0.24 -23.20 -5.42
CA GLY A 142 0.93 -23.77 -4.74
C GLY A 142 1.08 -23.28 -3.29
N PRO A 143 1.19 -21.97 -3.05
CA PRO A 143 1.28 -21.41 -1.70
C PRO A 143 0.11 -21.80 -0.80
N MET A 144 -1.12 -21.80 -1.34
CA MET A 144 -2.32 -22.12 -0.56
C MET A 144 -2.34 -23.59 -0.11
N LYS A 145 -1.81 -24.51 -0.93
CA LYS A 145 -1.62 -25.91 -0.57
C LYS A 145 -0.54 -26.06 0.51
N VAL A 146 0.58 -25.35 0.36
CA VAL A 146 1.65 -25.35 1.37
C VAL A 146 1.14 -24.82 2.71
N ALA A 147 0.31 -23.79 2.71
CA ALA A 147 -0.30 -23.27 3.93
C ALA A 147 -1.22 -24.29 4.61
N ASP A 148 -2.01 -25.07 3.84
CA ASP A 148 -2.81 -26.16 4.39
C ASP A 148 -1.94 -27.24 5.03
N GLU A 149 -0.86 -27.63 4.37
CA GLU A 149 0.06 -28.66 4.85
C GLU A 149 0.80 -28.23 6.12
N LEU A 150 1.08 -26.94 6.28
CA LEU A 150 1.70 -26.36 7.48
C LEU A 150 0.69 -25.99 8.57
N GLY A 151 -0.62 -26.00 8.28
CA GLY A 151 -1.66 -25.58 9.21
C GLY A 151 -1.61 -24.08 9.55
N ILE A 152 -1.10 -23.24 8.64
CA ILE A 152 -1.01 -21.78 8.83
C ILE A 152 -2.18 -21.08 8.14
N ALA A 153 -2.53 -19.88 8.62
CA ALA A 153 -3.63 -19.12 8.05
C ALA A 153 -3.31 -18.69 6.61
N LYS A 154 -4.36 -18.54 5.78
CA LYS A 154 -4.22 -18.10 4.41
C LYS A 154 -5.35 -17.18 4.00
N ALA A 155 -4.99 -16.12 3.28
CA ALA A 155 -5.94 -15.17 2.73
C ALA A 155 -5.54 -14.80 1.29
N LYS A 156 -6.54 -14.48 0.48
CA LYS A 156 -6.37 -14.15 -0.93
C LYS A 156 -7.18 -12.92 -1.27
N VAL A 157 -6.55 -11.94 -1.91
CA VAL A 157 -7.17 -10.73 -2.41
C VAL A 157 -6.93 -10.64 -3.91
N GLU A 158 -8.02 -10.59 -4.66
CA GLU A 158 -8.00 -10.47 -6.11
C GLU A 158 -8.15 -9.00 -6.51
N VAL A 159 -7.32 -8.55 -7.44
CA VAL A 159 -7.26 -7.18 -7.95
C VAL A 159 -7.56 -7.23 -9.44
N ALA A 160 -8.63 -6.58 -9.91
CA ALA A 160 -8.94 -6.58 -11.34
C ALA A 160 -8.02 -5.65 -12.13
N HIS A 161 -7.58 -4.54 -11.53
CA HIS A 161 -6.64 -3.59 -12.14
C HIS A 161 -5.82 -2.90 -11.05
N ASN A 162 -4.58 -2.48 -11.34
CA ASN A 162 -3.71 -1.83 -10.35
C ASN A 162 -4.36 -0.61 -9.64
N GLN A 163 -5.24 0.13 -10.33
CA GLN A 163 -5.96 1.26 -9.75
C GLN A 163 -6.98 0.85 -8.67
N GLU A 164 -7.51 -0.37 -8.72
CA GLU A 164 -8.43 -0.89 -7.70
C GLU A 164 -7.72 -1.16 -6.37
N LEU A 165 -6.39 -1.29 -6.37
CA LEU A 165 -5.63 -1.63 -5.17
C LEU A 165 -5.89 -0.65 -4.00
N ILE A 166 -6.20 0.62 -4.31
CA ILE A 166 -6.52 1.63 -3.30
C ILE A 166 -7.75 1.30 -2.47
N SER A 167 -8.78 0.67 -3.05
CA SER A 167 -9.99 0.28 -2.31
C SER A 167 -9.74 -0.95 -1.44
N LEU A 168 -8.72 -1.75 -1.77
CA LEU A 168 -8.37 -2.99 -1.11
C LEU A 168 -7.38 -2.80 0.05
N PHE A 169 -6.65 -1.68 0.10
CA PHE A 169 -5.70 -1.40 1.18
C PHE A 169 -6.32 -1.54 2.59
N PRO A 170 -7.49 -0.94 2.90
CA PRO A 170 -8.11 -1.12 4.22
C PRO A 170 -8.48 -2.58 4.51
N THR A 171 -8.94 -3.31 3.49
CA THR A 171 -9.28 -4.73 3.62
C THR A 171 -8.05 -5.56 3.94
N THR A 172 -6.92 -5.32 3.26
CA THR A 172 -5.67 -6.01 3.54
C THR A 172 -5.12 -5.68 4.93
N THR A 173 -5.18 -4.41 5.37
CA THR A 173 -4.81 -4.04 6.74
C THR A 173 -5.66 -4.78 7.76
N ARG A 174 -6.98 -4.83 7.55
CA ARG A 174 -7.91 -5.56 8.43
C ARG A 174 -7.55 -7.04 8.54
N ILE A 175 -7.27 -7.71 7.41
CA ILE A 175 -6.89 -9.12 7.38
C ILE A 175 -5.60 -9.36 8.19
N ILE A 176 -4.58 -8.51 7.98
CA ILE A 176 -3.31 -8.62 8.71
C ILE A 176 -3.56 -8.42 10.21
N ASN A 177 -4.21 -7.33 10.59
CA ASN A 177 -4.41 -6.97 11.99
C ASN A 177 -5.29 -7.98 12.74
N SER A 178 -6.36 -8.48 12.11
CA SER A 178 -7.21 -9.52 12.70
C SER A 178 -6.43 -10.80 12.99
N HIS A 179 -5.55 -11.23 12.08
CA HIS A 179 -4.70 -12.41 12.31
C HIS A 179 -3.72 -12.20 13.47
N LEU A 180 -3.04 -11.04 13.50
CA LEU A 180 -2.10 -10.71 14.57
C LEU A 180 -2.82 -10.66 15.94
N ARG A 181 -3.99 -10.02 15.98
CA ARG A 181 -4.84 -9.94 17.18
C ARG A 181 -5.32 -11.30 17.65
N GLU A 182 -5.79 -12.16 16.75
CA GLU A 182 -6.25 -13.51 17.08
C GLU A 182 -5.14 -14.35 17.74
N LEU A 183 -3.94 -14.36 17.17
CA LEU A 183 -2.81 -15.10 17.76
C LEU A 183 -2.37 -14.50 19.09
N HIS A 184 -2.36 -13.17 19.20
CA HIS A 184 -2.07 -12.52 20.48
C HIS A 184 -3.09 -12.90 21.55
N ASN A 185 -4.39 -12.86 21.24
CA ASN A 185 -5.45 -13.25 22.17
C ASN A 185 -5.29 -14.71 22.61
N ARG A 186 -5.04 -15.61 21.66
CA ARG A 186 -4.78 -17.03 21.97
C ARG A 186 -3.57 -17.21 22.87
N LYS A 187 -2.47 -16.51 22.61
CA LYS A 187 -1.25 -16.55 23.42
C LYS A 187 -1.50 -16.02 24.84
N THR A 188 -2.25 -14.93 24.98
CA THR A 188 -2.63 -14.36 26.28
C THR A 188 -3.53 -15.31 27.08
N LEU A 189 -4.45 -16.03 26.42
CA LEU A 189 -5.31 -17.03 27.06
C LEU A 189 -4.56 -18.31 27.46
N ASN A 190 -3.50 -18.68 26.74
CA ASN A 190 -2.68 -19.85 27.06
C ASN A 190 -1.17 -19.58 26.88
N PRO A 191 -0.53 -18.87 27.84
CA PRO A 191 0.88 -18.49 27.72
C PRO A 191 1.85 -19.68 27.67
N GLN A 192 1.46 -20.82 28.26
CA GLN A 192 2.26 -22.05 28.29
C GLN A 192 2.01 -22.95 27.07
N GLY A 193 1.04 -22.61 26.22
CA GLY A 193 0.61 -23.43 25.09
C GLY A 193 1.53 -23.42 23.87
N GLY A 194 2.71 -22.79 23.95
CA GLY A 194 3.65 -22.70 22.84
C GLY A 194 3.08 -21.99 21.60
N ILE A 195 2.12 -21.08 21.80
CA ILE A 195 1.48 -20.37 20.69
C ILE A 195 2.48 -19.37 20.09
N PRO A 196 2.78 -19.46 18.78
CA PRO A 196 3.74 -18.59 18.14
C PRO A 196 3.21 -17.16 18.02
N ASP A 197 4.12 -16.20 17.92
CA ASP A 197 3.76 -14.82 17.59
C ASP A 197 3.20 -14.72 16.17
N GLY A 198 2.29 -13.78 15.97
CA GLY A 198 1.74 -13.50 14.65
C GLY A 198 2.83 -13.01 13.69
N LYS A 199 2.95 -13.67 12.53
CA LYS A 199 3.85 -13.27 11.43
C LYS A 199 3.17 -13.52 10.10
N VAL A 200 3.11 -12.49 9.27
CA VAL A 200 2.40 -12.49 8.00
C VAL A 200 3.37 -12.33 6.84
N LEU A 201 3.28 -13.22 5.85
CA LEU A 201 3.94 -13.05 4.55
C LEU A 201 2.94 -12.51 3.53
N VAL A 202 3.14 -11.27 3.10
CA VAL A 202 2.41 -10.67 1.97
C VAL A 202 3.18 -10.93 0.69
N PHE A 203 2.55 -11.54 -0.30
CA PHE A 203 3.21 -11.87 -1.56
C PHE A 203 2.32 -11.64 -2.77
N CYS A 204 2.97 -11.39 -3.90
CA CYS A 204 2.38 -11.48 -5.23
C CYS A 204 3.33 -12.31 -6.10
N GLU A 205 3.21 -12.24 -7.43
CA GLU A 205 4.02 -13.04 -8.35
C GLU A 205 5.53 -12.80 -8.16
N SER A 206 5.97 -11.57 -8.41
CA SER A 206 7.36 -11.14 -8.26
C SER A 206 7.70 -10.63 -6.86
N GLY A 207 6.69 -10.26 -6.07
CA GLY A 207 6.89 -9.60 -4.77
C GLY A 207 7.39 -8.17 -4.86
N ASN A 208 7.30 -7.52 -6.03
CA ASN A 208 7.93 -6.21 -6.27
C ASN A 208 6.93 -5.05 -6.35
N GLU A 209 5.71 -5.29 -6.80
CA GLU A 209 4.73 -4.24 -7.12
C GLU A 209 3.52 -4.30 -6.16
N LYS A 210 2.51 -5.11 -6.48
CA LYS A 210 1.22 -5.14 -5.76
C LYS A 210 1.36 -5.43 -4.27
N SER A 211 2.11 -6.47 -3.91
CA SER A 211 2.36 -6.80 -2.49
C SER A 211 3.18 -5.73 -1.78
N ALA A 212 4.13 -5.09 -2.48
CA ALA A 212 4.90 -3.97 -1.93
C ALA A 212 4.00 -2.74 -1.69
N GLY A 213 3.07 -2.45 -2.61
CA GLY A 213 2.05 -1.42 -2.44
C GLY A 213 1.15 -1.67 -1.24
N VAL A 214 0.69 -2.92 -1.06
CA VAL A 214 -0.11 -3.33 0.11
C VAL A 214 0.68 -3.15 1.42
N VAL A 215 1.93 -3.57 1.46
CA VAL A 215 2.79 -3.40 2.65
C VAL A 215 3.07 -1.93 2.92
N ALA A 216 3.32 -1.11 1.90
CA ALA A 216 3.49 0.33 2.07
C ALA A 216 2.22 0.98 2.62
N ALA A 217 1.05 0.64 2.08
CA ALA A 217 -0.23 1.13 2.57
C ALA A 217 -0.51 0.67 4.02
N TYR A 218 -0.14 -0.55 4.38
CA TYR A 218 -0.22 -1.05 5.75
C TYR A 218 0.60 -0.19 6.72
N LEU A 219 1.85 0.14 6.36
CA LEU A 219 2.72 1.01 7.16
C LEU A 219 2.08 2.38 7.35
N MET A 220 1.52 2.95 6.28
CA MET A 220 0.85 4.24 6.33
C MET A 220 -0.39 4.21 7.21
N ASP A 221 -1.17 3.14 7.20
CA ASP A 221 -2.44 3.02 7.94
C ASP A 221 -2.20 2.78 9.44
N THR A 222 -1.19 1.97 9.76
CA THR A 222 -0.93 1.46 11.11
C THR A 222 -0.09 2.42 11.96
N TYR A 223 0.76 3.25 11.35
CA TYR A 223 1.75 4.04 12.09
C TYR A 223 1.58 5.56 11.93
N THR A 224 1.90 6.31 13.00
CA THR A 224 1.67 7.77 13.09
C THR A 224 2.61 8.60 12.22
N ASP A 225 3.85 8.16 12.04
CA ASP A 225 4.93 8.94 11.40
C ASP A 225 5.40 8.26 10.11
N THR A 226 4.45 7.72 9.33
CA THR A 226 4.71 7.06 8.06
C THR A 226 3.81 7.61 6.96
N ASP A 227 4.37 8.49 6.12
CA ASP A 227 3.75 8.92 4.88
C ASP A 227 4.11 7.96 3.72
N TYR A 228 3.59 8.24 2.52
CA TYR A 228 3.84 7.39 1.35
C TYR A 228 5.32 7.36 0.93
N VAL A 229 6.07 8.44 1.15
CA VAL A 229 7.50 8.51 0.83
C VAL A 229 8.28 7.58 1.75
N LYS A 230 8.08 7.75 3.07
CA LYS A 230 8.74 6.95 4.09
C LYS A 230 8.35 5.47 3.99
N ALA A 231 7.07 5.16 3.74
CA ALA A 231 6.61 3.78 3.55
C ALA A 231 7.32 3.09 2.38
N ALA A 232 7.41 3.76 1.24
CA ALA A 232 8.12 3.24 0.07
C ALA A 232 9.63 3.10 0.32
N GLN A 233 10.23 4.06 1.04
CA GLN A 233 11.64 3.99 1.43
C GLN A 233 11.93 2.83 2.39
N ILE A 234 11.09 2.59 3.40
CA ILE A 234 11.18 1.43 4.28
C ILE A 234 11.10 0.14 3.47
N CYS A 235 10.13 0.03 2.55
CA CYS A 235 10.01 -1.14 1.68
C CYS A 235 11.25 -1.36 0.80
N ASN A 236 11.76 -0.31 0.15
CA ASN A 236 12.96 -0.38 -0.68
C ASN A 236 14.22 -0.71 0.13
N GLN A 237 14.33 -0.17 1.34
CA GLN A 237 15.45 -0.46 2.22
C GLN A 237 15.44 -1.93 2.63
N ARG A 238 14.28 -2.49 3.00
CA ARG A 238 14.10 -3.87 3.47
C ARG A 238 14.07 -4.90 2.35
N ARG A 239 13.58 -4.53 1.18
CA ARG A 239 13.60 -5.33 -0.05
C ARG A 239 13.92 -4.41 -1.22
N PHE A 240 15.18 -4.41 -1.62
CA PHE A 240 15.71 -3.58 -2.70
C PHE A 240 14.97 -3.74 -4.04
N CYS A 241 14.37 -4.91 -4.29
CA CYS A 241 13.63 -5.17 -5.53
C CYS A 241 12.22 -4.56 -5.59
N CYS A 242 11.75 -3.90 -4.54
CA CYS A 242 10.46 -3.21 -4.61
C CYS A 242 10.51 -2.16 -5.72
N SER A 243 9.44 -2.11 -6.51
CA SER A 243 9.29 -1.18 -7.63
C SER A 243 8.00 -0.40 -7.42
N PHE A 244 8.18 0.89 -7.10
CA PHE A 244 7.08 1.83 -7.01
C PHE A 244 7.11 2.67 -8.29
N ASP A 245 6.30 2.30 -9.28
CA ASP A 245 6.11 3.09 -10.48
C ASP A 245 5.30 4.36 -10.17
N ASP A 246 5.22 5.29 -11.14
CA ASP A 246 4.53 6.57 -10.90
C ASP A 246 3.04 6.36 -10.59
N SER A 247 2.41 5.30 -11.12
CA SER A 247 1.03 4.93 -10.80
C SER A 247 0.87 4.51 -9.34
N MET A 248 1.72 3.60 -8.84
CA MET A 248 1.70 3.14 -7.45
C MET A 248 2.00 4.27 -6.48
N LYS A 249 2.97 5.14 -6.79
CA LYS A 249 3.27 6.32 -5.97
C LYS A 249 2.05 7.24 -5.85
N GLN A 250 1.35 7.47 -6.95
CA GLN A 250 0.15 8.30 -6.94
C GLN A 250 -0.98 7.64 -6.14
N LEU A 251 -1.17 6.31 -6.26
CA LEU A 251 -2.14 5.56 -5.46
C LEU A 251 -1.83 5.65 -3.97
N LEU A 252 -0.58 5.45 -3.56
CA LEU A 252 -0.15 5.55 -2.17
C LEU A 252 -0.31 6.98 -1.64
N LYS A 253 0.06 8.00 -2.43
CA LYS A 253 -0.15 9.41 -2.06
C LYS A 253 -1.64 9.69 -1.79
N THR A 254 -2.51 9.33 -2.73
CA THR A 254 -3.97 9.52 -2.58
C THR A 254 -4.51 8.72 -1.39
N TYR A 255 -4.03 7.49 -1.17
CA TYR A 255 -4.42 6.71 -0.01
C TYR A 255 -3.98 7.38 1.31
N GLY A 256 -2.78 7.94 1.38
CA GLY A 256 -2.29 8.66 2.56
C GLY A 256 -3.13 9.89 2.90
N GLU A 257 -3.63 10.59 1.89
CA GLU A 257 -4.58 11.70 2.08
C GLU A 257 -5.90 11.20 2.66
N LEU A 258 -6.43 10.07 2.16
CA LEU A 258 -7.65 9.45 2.70
C LEU A 258 -7.48 9.00 4.15
N VAL A 259 -6.34 8.37 4.46
CA VAL A 259 -5.99 7.93 5.82
C VAL A 259 -5.87 9.13 6.76
N THR A 260 -5.22 10.22 6.34
CA THR A 260 -5.12 11.46 7.12
C THR A 260 -6.50 12.07 7.38
N ALA A 261 -7.33 12.19 6.35
CA ALA A 261 -8.69 12.70 6.50
C ALA A 261 -9.54 11.87 7.48
N LYS A 262 -9.46 10.53 7.40
CA LYS A 262 -10.14 9.63 8.36
C LYS A 262 -9.71 9.90 9.79
N ARG A 263 -8.40 10.05 10.03
CA ARG A 263 -7.85 10.35 11.35
C ARG A 263 -8.34 11.67 11.90
N ASP A 264 -8.41 12.70 11.07
CA ASP A 264 -8.87 14.02 11.49
C ASP A 264 -10.36 14.01 11.87
N ILE A 265 -11.19 13.26 11.13
CA ILE A 265 -12.59 13.01 11.50
C ILE A 265 -12.68 12.27 12.83
N SER A 266 -11.90 11.20 13.03
CA SER A 266 -11.87 10.45 14.29
C SER A 266 -11.44 11.32 15.48
N LYS A 267 -10.46 12.21 15.30
CA LYS A 267 -10.04 13.17 16.33
C LYS A 267 -11.16 14.15 16.68
N LEU A 268 -11.88 14.68 15.68
CA LEU A 268 -13.00 15.60 15.90
C LEU A 268 -14.15 14.93 16.65
N ASN A 269 -14.49 13.69 16.27
CA ASN A 269 -15.56 12.94 16.94
C ASN A 269 -15.22 12.58 18.41
N ASN A 270 -13.93 12.48 18.74
CA ASN A 270 -13.46 12.20 20.10
C ASN A 270 -13.23 13.47 20.93
N GLN A 271 -13.45 14.68 20.39
CA GLN A 271 -13.43 15.89 21.20
C GLN A 271 -14.70 15.95 22.06
N PRO A 272 -14.58 16.14 23.39
CA PRO A 272 -15.75 16.41 24.21
C PRO A 272 -16.42 17.68 23.70
N ILE A 273 -17.74 17.66 23.51
CA ILE A 273 -18.53 18.87 23.25
C ILE A 273 -18.29 19.80 24.45
N HIS A 274 -17.38 20.74 24.28
CA HIS A 274 -17.22 21.82 25.23
C HIS A 274 -18.42 22.74 25.01
N ASN A 275 -19.50 22.48 25.76
CA ASN A 275 -20.62 23.40 25.92
C ASN A 275 -20.13 24.66 26.63
N GLN A 276 -19.38 25.51 25.92
CA GLN A 276 -19.39 26.92 26.23
C GLN A 276 -20.73 27.44 25.72
N GLY A 277 -21.66 27.60 26.64
CA GLY A 277 -22.91 28.31 26.41
C GLY A 277 -22.61 29.76 26.04
N HIS A 278 -22.27 29.99 24.78
CA HIS A 278 -22.43 31.28 24.15
C HIS A 278 -23.75 31.25 23.38
N PRO A 279 -24.73 32.10 23.75
CA PRO A 279 -25.97 32.19 22.99
C PRO A 279 -25.62 32.66 21.58
N VAL A 280 -25.77 31.76 20.61
CA VAL A 280 -25.71 32.10 19.19
C VAL A 280 -27.00 32.86 18.87
N THR A 281 -26.96 34.18 18.99
CA THR A 281 -27.98 35.03 18.39
C THR A 281 -27.73 35.06 16.88
N SER A 282 -28.28 34.08 16.16
CA SER A 282 -28.39 34.13 14.71
C SER A 282 -29.53 35.09 14.36
N PRO A 283 -29.29 36.24 13.71
CA PRO A 283 -30.36 37.14 13.30
C PRO A 283 -30.66 36.83 11.84
N PHE A 284 -31.37 35.75 11.53
CA PHE A 284 -32.11 35.59 10.28
C PHE A 284 -32.81 34.24 10.25
N PHE A 285 -34.05 34.25 9.75
CA PHE A 285 -34.99 33.13 9.58
C PHE A 285 -35.79 32.69 10.83
N GLY A 286 -36.94 33.35 10.99
CA GLY A 286 -38.08 32.75 11.66
C GLY A 286 -38.64 31.59 10.83
N SER A 287 -38.92 30.48 11.48
CA SER A 287 -39.77 29.40 10.94
C SER A 287 -40.94 29.19 11.92
N PRO A 288 -42.20 29.09 11.47
CA PRO A 288 -43.21 28.39 12.22
C PRO A 288 -43.03 26.88 11.98
N GLY A 289 -43.07 26.12 13.07
CA GLY A 289 -42.62 24.73 13.12
C GLY A 289 -43.48 23.72 12.37
N LEU A 290 -42.86 22.57 12.09
CA LEU A 290 -43.54 21.34 11.71
C LEU A 290 -42.82 20.12 12.33
N VAL A 291 -43.59 19.50 13.23
CA VAL A 291 -43.69 18.10 13.67
C VAL A 291 -42.76 17.07 13.01
N SER A 292 -42.06 16.32 13.86
CA SER A 292 -41.27 15.11 13.55
C SER A 292 -42.12 13.94 13.05
N PRO A 293 -41.67 13.14 12.06
CA PRO A 293 -42.22 11.81 11.83
C PRO A 293 -41.36 10.70 12.49
N GLN A 294 -42.05 9.76 13.11
CA GLN A 294 -41.54 8.49 13.67
C GLN A 294 -41.12 7.48 12.56
N PRO A 295 -40.30 6.47 12.91
CA PRO A 295 -39.80 5.47 11.96
C PRO A 295 -40.79 4.30 11.74
N LEU A 296 -40.92 3.86 10.49
CA LEU A 296 -41.66 2.65 10.09
C LEU A 296 -40.72 1.46 9.88
N GLN A 297 -41.19 0.30 10.32
CA GLN A 297 -40.54 -1.02 10.29
C GLN A 297 -40.64 -1.73 8.91
N PRO A 298 -39.90 -2.85 8.69
CA PRO A 298 -39.56 -3.36 7.37
C PRO A 298 -40.56 -4.42 6.84
N GLY A 299 -40.88 -4.33 5.55
CA GLY A 299 -41.73 -5.27 4.82
C GLY A 299 -41.16 -5.64 3.45
N SER A 300 -40.32 -6.67 3.42
CA SER A 300 -40.44 -7.89 2.61
C SER A 300 -40.73 -7.88 1.08
N TYR A 301 -39.84 -8.62 0.39
CA TYR A 301 -39.99 -9.42 -0.85
C TYR A 301 -40.23 -8.72 -2.21
N PHE A 302 -39.21 -8.76 -3.08
CA PHE A 302 -39.38 -9.10 -4.51
C PHE A 302 -38.12 -9.80 -5.04
N ALA A 303 -38.32 -10.90 -5.77
CA ALA A 303 -37.33 -11.84 -6.29
C ALA A 303 -36.71 -11.41 -7.64
N PRO A 304 -35.56 -11.98 -8.06
CA PRO A 304 -34.91 -11.66 -9.32
C PRO A 304 -35.52 -12.44 -10.51
N ILE A 305 -35.68 -11.75 -11.64
CA ILE A 305 -36.11 -12.32 -12.92
C ILE A 305 -34.91 -12.96 -13.62
N LEU A 306 -35.01 -14.26 -13.89
CA LEU A 306 -34.17 -15.00 -14.84
C LEU A 306 -34.35 -14.42 -16.25
N ASN A 307 -33.25 -14.23 -16.98
CA ASN A 307 -33.33 -14.17 -18.43
C ASN A 307 -32.25 -15.03 -19.09
N ASN A 308 -32.72 -16.07 -19.78
CA ASN A 308 -31.94 -16.98 -20.62
C ASN A 308 -31.64 -16.29 -21.96
N GLY A 309 -30.35 -16.24 -22.35
CA GLY A 309 -29.92 -15.60 -23.59
C GLY A 309 -28.72 -16.29 -24.25
N ARG A 310 -29.01 -17.39 -24.96
CA ARG A 310 -28.33 -18.02 -26.10
C ARG A 310 -26.86 -17.65 -26.44
N LYS A 311 -26.02 -18.70 -26.34
CA LYS A 311 -24.96 -19.18 -27.25
C LYS A 311 -24.68 -18.34 -28.52
N ARG A 312 -23.41 -17.92 -28.68
CA ARG A 312 -22.73 -17.81 -29.98
C ARG A 312 -21.28 -18.27 -29.83
N GLU A 313 -20.97 -19.41 -30.43
CA GLU A 313 -19.61 -19.90 -30.72
C GLU A 313 -18.89 -18.92 -31.66
N ARG A 314 -17.60 -18.69 -31.40
CA ARG A 314 -16.64 -18.22 -32.39
C ARG A 314 -15.39 -19.06 -32.24
N GLU A 315 -15.14 -19.89 -33.25
CA GLU A 315 -13.86 -20.57 -33.50
C GLU A 315 -12.75 -19.50 -33.61
N ILE A 316 -11.62 -19.77 -32.97
CA ILE A 316 -10.35 -19.08 -33.19
C ILE A 316 -9.38 -20.17 -33.62
N GLU A 317 -8.97 -20.11 -34.88
CA GLU A 317 -7.91 -20.91 -35.46
C GLU A 317 -6.60 -20.61 -34.71
N GLN A 318 -5.96 -21.66 -34.19
CA GLN A 318 -4.64 -21.62 -33.59
C GLN A 318 -3.61 -21.79 -34.71
N GLU A 319 -2.81 -20.75 -34.96
CA GLU A 319 -1.52 -20.92 -35.65
C GLU A 319 -0.47 -21.20 -34.58
N ASP A 320 -0.10 -22.47 -34.46
CA ASP A 320 1.02 -22.94 -33.66
C ASP A 320 2.33 -22.50 -34.31
N VAL A 321 3.13 -21.71 -33.58
CA VAL A 321 4.54 -21.48 -33.91
C VAL A 321 5.37 -22.26 -32.90
N ASP A 322 5.66 -23.50 -33.26
CA ASP A 322 6.69 -24.32 -32.63
C ASP A 322 8.07 -23.65 -32.85
N MET A 323 8.73 -23.28 -31.76
CA MET A 323 10.16 -22.94 -31.74
C MET A 323 10.85 -23.81 -30.69
N ASP A 324 11.03 -25.07 -31.08
CA ASP A 324 12.21 -25.92 -30.92
C ASP A 324 13.14 -25.65 -29.72
N ASP A 325 13.05 -26.51 -28.70
CA ASP A 325 14.03 -26.64 -27.61
C ASP A 325 15.31 -27.32 -28.14
N GLY A 326 16.24 -26.49 -28.63
CA GLY A 326 17.58 -26.91 -28.99
C GLY A 326 18.43 -27.26 -27.77
N ASP A 327 18.70 -28.55 -27.61
CA ASP A 327 19.69 -29.14 -26.71
C ASP A 327 21.09 -28.56 -27.00
N GLY A 328 21.74 -27.98 -26.00
CA GLY A 328 22.98 -27.22 -26.17
C GLY A 328 23.77 -27.10 -24.88
N ASP A 329 24.53 -28.15 -24.57
CA ASP A 329 25.66 -28.15 -23.66
C ASP A 329 26.73 -27.16 -24.17
N GLU A 330 26.75 -25.92 -23.64
CA GLU A 330 27.86 -25.00 -23.86
C GLU A 330 28.31 -24.31 -22.55
N THR A 331 29.51 -24.74 -22.15
CA THR A 331 30.50 -24.14 -21.27
C THR A 331 30.34 -22.65 -20.94
N MET A 332 30.46 -22.35 -19.64
CA MET A 332 30.66 -21.02 -19.05
C MET A 332 31.79 -20.24 -19.75
N ALA A 333 31.43 -19.42 -20.74
CA ALA A 333 32.33 -18.43 -21.32
C ALA A 333 32.35 -17.18 -20.43
N ASP A 334 33.56 -16.80 -20.04
CA ASP A 334 33.88 -15.66 -19.20
C ASP A 334 33.30 -14.35 -19.80
N ASP A 335 32.53 -13.62 -19.00
CA ASP A 335 31.76 -12.41 -19.37
C ASP A 335 32.68 -11.28 -19.92
N GLN A 336 33.99 -11.44 -19.74
CA GLN A 336 35.07 -10.57 -20.19
C GLN A 336 35.21 -10.53 -21.72
N ASP A 337 35.01 -11.65 -22.42
CA ASP A 337 35.21 -11.72 -23.87
C ASP A 337 34.08 -11.04 -24.65
N ARG A 338 32.87 -10.99 -24.06
CA ARG A 338 31.69 -10.34 -24.64
C ARG A 338 31.86 -8.84 -24.88
N PHE A 339 32.75 -8.19 -24.12
CA PHE A 339 32.95 -6.73 -24.17
C PHE A 339 34.33 -6.32 -24.70
N SER A 340 35.13 -7.28 -25.18
CA SER A 340 36.39 -6.96 -25.87
C SER A 340 36.11 -6.10 -27.12
N GLY A 341 36.69 -4.90 -27.17
CA GLY A 341 36.57 -3.97 -28.31
C GLY A 341 35.52 -2.86 -28.21
N ARG A 342 34.80 -2.70 -27.08
CA ARG A 342 33.90 -1.54 -26.86
C ARG A 342 34.48 -0.57 -25.84
N GLY A 343 34.60 0.71 -26.21
CA GLY A 343 35.20 1.77 -25.39
C GLY A 343 34.38 2.22 -24.16
N PHE A 344 33.28 1.53 -23.84
CA PHE A 344 32.44 1.86 -22.69
C PHE A 344 32.09 0.60 -21.92
N VAL A 345 32.69 0.46 -20.73
CA VAL A 345 32.35 -0.58 -19.76
C VAL A 345 31.60 0.13 -18.62
N PRO A 346 30.32 -0.21 -18.36
CA PRO A 346 29.47 0.54 -17.42
C PRO A 346 29.80 0.31 -15.94
N PHE A 347 30.75 -0.56 -15.63
CA PHE A 347 31.20 -0.84 -14.27
C PHE A 347 32.72 -0.84 -14.25
N ARG A 348 33.30 0.18 -13.61
CA ARG A 348 34.70 0.27 -13.25
C ARG A 348 34.82 0.55 -11.77
#